data_AF-A0A952EAG1-F1
#
_entry.id   AF-A0A952EAG1-F1
#
_cell.length_a   1.000
_cell.length_b   1.000
_cell.length_c   1.000
_cell.angle_alpha   90.00
_cell.angle_beta   90.00
_cell.angle_gamma   90.00
#
_symmetry.space_group_name_H-M   'P 1'
#
loop_
_entity.id
_entity.type
_entity.pdbx_description
1 polymer ?
#
loop_
_entity_poly.entity_id
_entity_poly.type
_entity_poly.pdbx_seq_one_letter_code
_entity_poly.pdbx_strand_id
1 'polypeptide(L)'
;PFLLLAYRPFPEPQPYAEVGPIFLHADACDRYVEEAEVPPMFLDRERFLIRAYGSDDRIIDGTGQIIASANLSEATANLLERPQAAYIHVRSASNNCYQCRIERA
;
A
#
# COMPACT_ATOMS: atom_id res chain seq x y z
N PRO A 1 5.56 14.52 18.20
CA PRO A 1 4.40 13.75 18.70
C PRO A 1 3.66 13.12 17.52
N PHE A 2 2.90 12.05 17.70
CA PHE A 2 2.12 11.43 16.62
C PHE A 2 0.69 11.12 17.06
N LEU A 3 -0.23 11.12 16.11
CA LEU A 3 -1.59 10.61 16.27
C LEU A 3 -1.64 9.18 15.75
N LEU A 4 -2.30 8.29 16.51
CA LEU A 4 -2.51 6.90 16.13
C LEU A 4 -3.99 6.69 15.80
N LEU A 5 -4.27 6.28 14.56
CA LEU A 5 -5.65 6.08 14.08
C LEU A 5 -5.84 4.64 13.60
N ALA A 6 -7.03 4.08 13.87
CA ALA A 6 -7.49 2.87 13.22
C ALA A 6 -8.01 3.22 11.82
N TYR A 7 -7.32 2.77 10.79
CA TYR A 7 -7.64 3.11 9.41
C TYR A 7 -8.01 1.88 8.60
N ARG A 8 -9.08 2.03 7.81
CA ARG A 8 -9.59 1.04 6.86
C ARG A 8 -9.38 1.61 5.46
N PRO A 9 -8.41 1.11 4.68
CA PRO A 9 -8.12 1.59 3.32
C PRO A 9 -9.12 1.02 2.30
N PHE A 10 -10.41 1.07 2.63
CA PHE A 10 -11.50 0.54 1.81
C PHE A 10 -12.72 1.47 1.96
N PRO A 11 -13.63 1.52 0.99
CA PRO A 11 -14.84 2.36 1.08
C PRO A 11 -15.88 1.74 2.02
N GLU A 12 -16.10 0.42 1.96
CA GLU A 12 -17.12 -0.29 2.76
C GLU A 12 -16.56 -1.49 3.58
N PRO A 13 -17.24 -1.93 4.65
CA PRO A 13 -16.90 -3.16 5.35
C PRO A 13 -17.10 -4.39 4.45
N GLN A 14 -16.07 -5.21 4.31
CA GLN A 14 -16.10 -6.48 3.58
C GLN A 14 -15.02 -7.44 4.12
N PRO A 15 -15.02 -8.75 3.78
CA PRO A 15 -14.11 -9.73 4.40
C PRO A 15 -12.60 -9.43 4.28
N TYR A 16 -12.18 -8.73 3.24
CA TYR A 16 -10.80 -8.27 3.02
C TYR A 16 -10.54 -6.83 3.51
N ALA A 17 -11.54 -6.16 4.09
CA ALA A 17 -11.43 -4.75 4.53
C ALA A 17 -10.66 -4.64 5.85
N GLU A 18 -9.37 -4.97 5.81
CA GLU A 18 -8.48 -4.93 6.97
C GLU A 18 -8.41 -3.54 7.58
N VAL A 19 -8.49 -3.48 8.91
CA VAL A 19 -8.26 -2.26 9.70
C VAL A 19 -6.91 -2.38 10.38
N GLY A 20 -6.07 -1.35 10.25
CA GLY A 20 -4.75 -1.32 10.87
C GLY A 20 -4.38 0.07 11.37
N PRO A 21 -3.31 0.17 12.18
CA PRO A 21 -2.84 1.46 12.66
C PRO A 21 -2.18 2.26 11.53
N ILE A 22 -2.50 3.56 11.46
CA ILE A 22 -1.68 4.54 10.75
C ILE A 22 -1.20 5.61 11.73
N PHE A 23 -0.02 6.16 11.44
CA PHE A 23 0.62 7.20 12.24
C PHE A 23 0.62 8.50 11.45
N LEU A 24 0.09 9.56 12.04
CA LEU A 24 0.12 10.91 11.48
C LEU A 24 0.98 11.80 12.36
N HIS A 25 1.66 12.78 11.76
CA HIS A 25 2.26 13.85 12.53
C HIS A 25 1.17 14.60 13.32
N ALA A 26 1.40 14.82 14.62
CA ALA A 26 0.44 15.55 15.45
C ALA A 26 0.47 17.05 15.16
N ASP A 27 1.63 17.56 14.76
CA ASP A 27 1.81 18.94 14.33
C ASP A 27 1.60 19.01 12.81
N ALA A 28 1.14 20.17 12.33
CA ALA A 28 1.04 20.42 10.90
C ALA A 28 2.42 20.32 10.24
N CYS A 29 2.48 19.63 9.11
CA CYS A 29 3.70 19.52 8.30
C CYS A 29 3.35 19.70 6.83
N ASP A 30 4.35 20.06 6.03
CA ASP A 30 4.19 20.11 4.59
C ASP A 30 3.95 18.70 4.04
N ARG A 31 3.07 18.63 3.04
CA ARG A 31 2.81 17.39 2.32
C ARG A 31 4.06 17.00 1.53
N TYR A 32 4.38 15.71 1.51
CA TYR A 32 5.42 15.18 0.64
C TYR A 32 5.10 15.48 -0.83
N VAL A 33 6.12 15.87 -1.60
CA VAL A 33 5.97 16.23 -3.01
C VAL A 33 5.42 15.05 -3.83
N GLU A 34 4.56 15.34 -4.79
CA GLU A 34 4.05 14.33 -5.71
C GLU A 34 5.06 14.15 -6.83
N GLU A 35 5.78 13.02 -6.79
CA GLU A 35 6.83 12.68 -7.74
C GLU A 35 6.70 11.21 -8.18
N ALA A 36 7.33 10.86 -9.29
CA ALA A 36 7.25 9.52 -9.86
C ALA A 36 8.11 8.48 -9.11
N GLU A 37 9.00 8.94 -8.24
CA GLU A 37 9.94 8.09 -7.52
C GLU A 37 9.33 7.54 -6.22
N VAL A 38 9.86 6.39 -5.77
CA VAL A 38 9.47 5.81 -4.49
C VAL A 38 9.99 6.71 -3.37
N PRO A 39 9.13 7.17 -2.44
CA PRO A 39 9.60 7.99 -1.33
C PRO A 39 10.70 7.27 -0.54
N PRO A 40 11.83 7.94 -0.20
CA PRO A 40 12.99 7.29 0.43
C PRO A 40 12.66 6.48 1.69
N MET A 41 11.64 6.90 2.46
CA MET A 41 11.19 6.19 3.67
C MET A 41 10.71 4.75 3.42
N PHE A 42 10.36 4.38 2.19
CA PHE A 42 10.04 2.99 1.84
C PHE A 42 11.30 2.14 1.74
N LEU A 43 12.46 2.73 1.41
CA LEU A 43 13.73 2.03 1.25
C LEU A 43 14.39 1.70 2.61
N ASP A 44 13.99 2.37 3.69
CA ASP A 44 14.42 2.06 5.07
C ASP A 44 13.93 0.68 5.56
N ARG A 45 12.96 0.09 4.85
CA ARG A 45 12.42 -1.24 5.13
C ARG A 45 12.99 -2.24 4.14
N GLU A 46 13.32 -3.43 4.62
CA GLU A 46 13.87 -4.50 3.77
C GLU A 46 12.83 -5.05 2.78
N ARG A 47 11.58 -5.23 3.23
CA ARG A 47 10.55 -5.94 2.46
C ARG A 47 9.13 -5.46 2.71
N PHE A 48 8.30 -5.58 1.68
CA PHE A 48 6.87 -5.28 1.71
C PHE A 48 6.04 -6.46 1.22
N LEU A 49 4.81 -6.56 1.74
CA LEU A 49 3.76 -7.38 1.17
C LEU A 49 2.93 -6.50 0.22
N ILE A 50 2.81 -6.89 -1.04
CA ILE A 50 1.93 -6.26 -2.02
C ILE A 50 0.77 -7.19 -2.36
N ARG A 51 -0.42 -6.62 -2.59
CA ARG A 51 -1.62 -7.35 -3.04
C ARG A 51 -2.40 -6.49 -4.02
N ALA A 52 -2.75 -7.04 -5.17
CA ALA A 52 -3.62 -6.36 -6.13
C ALA A 52 -5.09 -6.60 -5.78
N TYR A 53 -5.90 -5.58 -6.01
CA TYR A 53 -7.33 -5.59 -5.77
C TYR A 53 -8.08 -5.25 -7.06
N GLY A 54 -9.25 -5.87 -7.24
CA GLY A 54 -10.19 -5.54 -8.31
C GLY A 54 -10.96 -4.24 -8.04
N SER A 55 -11.80 -3.85 -9.00
CA SER A 55 -12.70 -2.70 -8.85
C SER A 55 -13.83 -2.94 -7.84
N ASP A 56 -14.00 -4.18 -7.38
CA ASP A 56 -14.93 -4.61 -6.34
C ASP A 56 -14.26 -4.71 -4.96
N ASP A 57 -13.06 -4.14 -4.81
CA ASP A 57 -12.24 -4.13 -3.59
C ASP A 57 -11.88 -5.53 -3.05
N ARG A 58 -11.90 -6.55 -3.92
CA ARG A 58 -11.47 -7.92 -3.57
C ARG A 58 -10.04 -8.19 -4.00
N ILE A 59 -9.33 -8.99 -3.20
CA ILE A 59 -7.99 -9.46 -3.56
C ILE A 59 -8.10 -10.30 -4.83
N ILE A 60 -7.22 -10.03 -5.79
CA ILE A 60 -7.08 -10.86 -6.98
C ILE A 60 -6.17 -12.04 -6.61
N ASP A 61 -6.72 -13.25 -6.75
CA ASP A 61 -6.00 -14.48 -6.38
C ASP A 61 -4.65 -14.60 -7.11
N GLY A 62 -3.64 -15.06 -6.38
CA GLY A 62 -2.27 -15.23 -6.90
C GLY A 62 -1.47 -13.94 -7.10
N THR A 63 -1.97 -12.78 -6.65
CA THR A 63 -1.22 -11.50 -6.74
C THR A 63 -0.48 -11.12 -5.46
N GLY A 64 -0.71 -11.83 -4.35
CA GLY A 64 -0.02 -11.58 -3.09
C GLY A 64 1.46 -11.95 -3.16
N GLN A 65 2.35 -11.01 -2.89
CA GLN A 65 3.80 -11.20 -2.98
C GLN A 65 4.54 -10.47 -1.87
N ILE A 66 5.54 -11.11 -1.27
CA ILE A 66 6.55 -10.43 -0.44
C ILE A 66 7.72 -10.08 -1.34
N ILE A 67 8.08 -8.81 -1.40
CA ILE A 67 9.12 -8.27 -2.28
C ILE A 67 10.15 -7.48 -1.47
N ALA A 68 11.37 -7.38 -1.99
CA ALA A 68 12.34 -6.40 -1.50
C ALA A 68 11.86 -4.97 -1.81
N SER A 69 12.13 -4.01 -0.92
CA SER A 69 11.74 -2.61 -1.12
C SER A 69 12.30 -2.00 -2.41
N ALA A 70 13.52 -2.39 -2.79
CA ALA A 70 14.15 -1.98 -4.05
C ALA A 70 13.35 -2.39 -5.30
N ASN A 71 12.51 -3.43 -5.20
CA ASN A 71 11.73 -3.94 -6.32
C ASN A 71 10.29 -3.40 -6.33
N LEU A 72 9.94 -2.44 -5.46
CA LEU A 72 8.57 -1.97 -5.28
C LEU A 72 7.97 -1.42 -6.59
N SER A 73 8.70 -0.56 -7.31
CA SER A 73 8.21 0.01 -8.57
C SER A 73 7.98 -1.05 -9.63
N GLU A 74 8.97 -1.91 -9.88
CA GLU A 74 8.89 -2.95 -10.92
C GLU A 74 7.78 -3.96 -10.62
N ALA A 75 7.72 -4.48 -9.39
CA ALA A 75 6.73 -5.48 -9.02
C ALA A 75 5.30 -4.94 -9.09
N THR A 76 5.09 -3.69 -8.69
CA THR A 76 3.76 -3.06 -8.73
C THR A 76 3.35 -2.69 -10.15
N ALA A 77 4.28 -2.23 -10.99
CA ALA A 77 4.03 -2.03 -12.43
C ALA A 77 3.60 -3.33 -13.11
N ASN A 78 4.34 -4.43 -12.91
CA ASN A 78 4.02 -5.74 -13.47
C ASN A 78 2.64 -6.26 -13.01
N LEU A 79 2.27 -6.04 -11.74
CA LEU A 79 0.93 -6.40 -11.26
C LEU A 79 -0.17 -5.53 -11.89
N LEU A 80 0.11 -4.25 -12.12
CA LEU A 80 -0.81 -3.32 -12.80
C LEU A 80 -0.93 -3.57 -14.31
N GLU A 81 -0.12 -4.42 -14.93
CA GLU A 81 -0.38 -4.89 -16.30
C GLU A 81 -1.61 -5.80 -16.38
N ARG A 82 -2.02 -6.40 -15.25
CA ARG A 82 -3.22 -7.24 -15.20
C ARG A 82 -4.47 -6.37 -15.37
N PRO A 83 -5.32 -6.61 -16.38
CA PRO A 83 -6.50 -5.79 -16.62
C PRO A 83 -7.48 -5.74 -15.44
N GLN A 84 -7.50 -6.80 -14.63
CA GLN A 84 -8.39 -6.89 -13.47
C GLN A 84 -7.89 -6.10 -12.26
N ALA A 85 -6.59 -5.78 -12.17
CA ALA A 85 -6.02 -5.05 -11.05
C ALA A 85 -6.45 -3.57 -11.14
N ALA A 86 -7.34 -3.12 -10.27
CA ALA A 86 -7.71 -1.71 -10.17
C ALA A 86 -6.65 -0.90 -9.41
N TYR A 87 -6.13 -1.46 -8.32
CA TYR A 87 -5.09 -0.85 -7.48
C TYR A 87 -4.31 -1.91 -6.71
N ILE A 88 -3.22 -1.50 -6.07
CA ILE A 88 -2.38 -2.36 -5.22
C ILE A 88 -2.30 -1.75 -3.81
N HIS A 89 -2.45 -2.57 -2.78
CA HIS A 89 -2.06 -2.19 -1.43
C HIS A 89 -0.64 -2.66 -1.14
N VAL A 90 0.19 -1.73 -0.65
CA VAL A 90 1.49 -2.00 -0.05
C VAL A 90 1.32 -2.09 1.47
N ARG A 91 1.84 -3.16 2.06
CA ARG A 91 1.76 -3.45 3.49
C ARG A 91 3.12 -3.85 4.03
N SER A 92 3.36 -3.65 5.32
CA SER A 92 4.57 -4.16 5.95
C SER A 92 4.59 -5.69 5.88
N ALA A 93 5.71 -6.29 5.49
CA ALA A 93 5.78 -7.75 5.36
C ALA A 93 5.71 -8.48 6.71
N SER A 94 6.14 -7.83 7.79
CA SER A 94 6.18 -8.43 9.13
C SER A 94 4.84 -8.37 9.86
N ASN A 95 4.15 -7.24 9.76
CA ASN A 95 2.97 -6.95 10.60
C ASN A 95 1.70 -6.68 9.77
N ASN A 96 1.80 -6.75 8.44
CA ASN A 96 0.69 -6.53 7.53
C ASN A 96 0.03 -5.12 7.64
N CYS A 97 0.73 -4.16 8.24
CA CYS A 97 0.25 -2.80 8.42
C CYS A 97 0.18 -2.09 7.07
N TYR A 98 -0.93 -1.43 6.77
CA TYR A 98 -1.09 -0.60 5.57
C TYR A 98 0.02 0.46 5.47
N GLN A 99 0.57 0.64 4.27
CA GLN A 99 1.54 1.68 3.97
C GLN A 99 0.96 2.69 2.98
N CYS A 100 0.55 2.21 1.81
CA CYS A 100 -0.05 3.04 0.76
C CYS A 100 -0.87 2.22 -0.23
N ARG A 101 -1.57 2.94 -1.11
CA ARG A 101 -2.26 2.43 -2.30
C ARG A 101 -1.53 2.95 -3.52
N ILE A 102 -1.29 2.07 -4.49
CA ILE A 102 -0.69 2.40 -5.78
C ILE A 102 -1.76 2.20 -6.85
N GLU A 103 -1.90 3.18 -7.72
CA GLU A 103 -2.86 3.23 -8.83
C GLU A 103 -2.13 3.48 -10.15
N ARG A 104 -2.83 3.30 -11.27
CA ARG A 104 -2.34 3.80 -12.56
C ARG A 104 -2.50 5.32 -12.62
N ALA A 105 -1.57 6.00 -13.27
CA ALA A 105 -1.70 7.40 -13.62
C ALA A 105 -2.86 7.65 -14.60
#